data_AF-A0A2S2QUA6-F1
#
_entry.id   AF-A0A2S2QUA6-F1
#
_cell.length_a   1.000
_cell.length_b   1.000
_cell.length_c   1.000
_cell.angle_alpha   90.00
_cell.angle_beta   90.00
_cell.angle_gamma   90.00
#
_symmetry.space_group_name_H-M   'P 1'
#
loop_
_entity.id
_entity.type
_entity.pdbx_description
1 polymer ?
#
loop_
_entity_poly.entity_id
_entity_poly.type
_entity_poly.pdbx_seq_one_letter_code
_entity_poly.pdbx_strand_id
1 'polypeptide(L)'
;MTWLDVVSKDLTIPVEYLKPTNNSKRFLANVHRIWFRDFLNGIYRPFLHHEMFTNDDVRAKVQQIESLGDTWIYVLITVIQKVDKSVIPLARRHETVNFDKNLSYSQQLQYVTVTNRKNLWKEAYKKYDGFFCREKSMTSNICLSPHDTIIRDILSRFYNCPIVHSQECSRKISLTENESHSNILPANLVFETNKYFYLLQETNNVHSFQDCVNYSPTLLKSSHARPLFVLYQLLNAMQYTHDQGLVLGDITLSDIIVSPELWIRILPRITDNISDADEFDNSYDETVKSSNAEHLAEICEQWVRGNMSNFDYITFLNKLAGRKYGDPKCHHVFPWVTDFSSRAGLNYRDLTKSKYRLNKGDRQLDLTYDIEDEKTSALTPHHVPDILSEITYYVYRSRITPRSVLCRYIRTKFVPEEYPSSIQRMQEWSPDECIPEFFTDPSVFKSIHKELPDLGIPTWCYVVPNNNRYLS
;
A
#
# COMPACT_ATOMS: atom_id res chain seq x y z
N MET A 1 3.92 8.59 27.18
CA MET A 1 2.82 9.58 27.06
C MET A 1 2.24 9.41 25.67
N THR A 2 0.94 9.17 25.53
CA THR A 2 0.33 8.93 24.22
C THR A 2 0.20 10.26 23.48
N TRP A 3 0.22 10.26 22.14
CA TRP A 3 0.02 11.49 21.34
C TRP A 3 -1.33 12.17 21.66
N LEU A 4 -2.33 11.38 22.08
CA LEU A 4 -3.63 11.85 22.55
C LEU A 4 -3.50 12.76 23.78
N ASP A 5 -2.70 12.36 24.77
CA ASP A 5 -2.45 13.15 25.99
C ASP A 5 -1.71 14.45 25.67
N VAL A 6 -0.78 14.39 24.71
CA VAL A 6 -0.01 15.56 24.25
C VAL A 6 -0.93 16.58 23.60
N VAL A 7 -1.82 16.15 22.69
CA VAL A 7 -2.80 17.03 22.04
C VAL A 7 -3.77 17.61 23.08
N SER A 8 -4.27 16.76 23.98
CA SER A 8 -5.21 17.18 25.02
C SER A 8 -4.62 18.27 25.92
N LYS A 9 -3.37 18.09 26.33
CA LYS A 9 -2.65 19.04 27.18
C LYS A 9 -2.33 20.34 26.46
N ASP A 10 -1.74 20.27 25.27
CA ASP A 10 -1.22 21.45 24.57
C ASP A 10 -2.34 22.32 23.97
N LEU A 11 -3.45 21.72 23.53
CA LEU A 11 -4.61 22.44 23.00
C LEU A 11 -5.72 22.65 24.02
N THR A 12 -5.57 22.15 25.25
CA THR A 12 -6.57 22.21 26.33
C THR A 12 -7.92 21.57 25.97
N ILE A 13 -7.91 20.56 25.10
CA ILE A 13 -9.11 19.80 24.70
C ILE A 13 -9.18 18.52 25.54
N PRO A 14 -10.26 18.24 26.29
CA PRO A 14 -10.39 17.00 27.05
C PRO A 14 -10.35 15.76 26.15
N VAL A 15 -9.77 14.68 26.66
CA VAL A 15 -9.53 13.44 25.92
C VAL A 15 -10.83 12.81 25.40
N GLU A 16 -11.93 13.02 26.10
CA GLU A 16 -13.27 12.53 25.78
C GLU A 16 -13.81 13.10 24.47
N TYR A 17 -13.33 14.29 24.08
CA TYR A 17 -13.71 14.96 22.84
C TYR A 17 -12.75 14.65 21.68
N LEU A 18 -11.76 13.78 21.90
CA LEU A 18 -10.75 13.40 20.92
C LEU A 18 -10.93 11.95 20.46
N LYS A 19 -10.88 11.74 19.14
CA LYS A 19 -10.82 10.44 18.50
C LYS A 19 -9.52 10.29 17.70
N PRO A 20 -8.67 9.29 17.98
CA PRO A 20 -7.52 8.99 17.13
C PRO A 20 -8.00 8.45 15.78
N THR A 21 -7.28 8.79 14.70
CA THR A 21 -7.53 8.22 13.36
C THR A 21 -6.57 7.06 13.09
N ASN A 22 -6.62 6.46 11.90
CA ASN A 22 -5.67 5.44 11.46
C ASN A 22 -4.21 5.93 11.44
N ASN A 23 -4.00 7.25 11.43
CA ASN A 23 -2.69 7.87 11.58
C ASN A 23 -2.48 8.27 13.05
N SER A 24 -1.42 7.74 13.67
CA SER A 24 -1.09 7.95 15.09
C SER A 24 -0.85 9.42 15.48
N LYS A 25 -0.62 10.31 14.50
CA LYS A 25 -0.42 11.75 14.69
C LYS A 25 -1.60 12.60 14.21
N ARG A 26 -2.75 12.00 13.88
CA ARG A 26 -3.96 12.72 13.48
C ARG A 26 -5.14 12.36 14.36
N PHE A 27 -5.84 13.39 14.84
CA PHE A 27 -6.93 13.29 15.79
C PHE A 27 -8.13 14.09 15.28
N LEU A 28 -9.32 13.54 15.45
CA LEU A 28 -10.56 14.25 15.23
C LEU A 28 -11.06 14.78 16.57
N ALA A 29 -11.18 16.09 16.69
CA ALA A 29 -11.69 16.75 17.89
C ALA A 29 -13.11 17.24 17.64
N ASN A 30 -14.03 16.94 18.54
CA ASN A 30 -15.35 17.56 18.53
C ASN A 30 -15.36 18.76 19.48
N VAL A 31 -15.54 19.97 18.94
CA VAL A 31 -15.40 21.22 19.70
C VAL A 31 -16.57 22.16 19.42
N HIS A 32 -16.90 22.99 20.40
CA HIS A 32 -17.95 23.99 20.24
C HIS A 32 -17.52 25.09 19.26
N ARG A 33 -18.38 25.48 18.30
CA ARG A 33 -18.09 26.49 17.27
C ARG A 33 -17.57 27.82 17.83
N ILE A 34 -18.15 28.28 18.94
CA ILE A 34 -17.70 29.52 19.60
C ILE A 34 -16.29 29.36 20.16
N TRP A 35 -15.99 28.23 20.79
CA TRP A 35 -14.65 27.97 21.32
C TRP A 35 -13.63 27.92 20.19
N PHE A 36 -13.93 27.22 19.09
CA PHE A 36 -13.04 27.13 17.95
C PHE A 36 -12.81 28.48 17.28
N ARG A 37 -13.87 29.26 17.03
CA ARG A 37 -13.76 30.62 16.47
C ARG A 37 -12.93 31.54 17.36
N ASP A 38 -13.15 31.49 18.68
CA ASP A 38 -12.40 32.31 19.61
C ASP A 38 -10.93 31.86 19.65
N PHE A 39 -10.65 30.55 19.62
CA PHE A 39 -9.30 29.97 19.50
C PHE A 39 -8.59 30.43 18.21
N LEU A 40 -9.27 30.42 17.07
CA LEU A 40 -8.74 30.91 15.79
C LEU A 40 -8.40 32.40 15.82
N ASN A 41 -9.09 33.20 16.65
CA ASN A 41 -8.82 34.62 16.84
C ASN A 41 -7.79 34.92 17.93
N GLY A 42 -7.15 33.88 18.51
CA GLY A 42 -6.20 34.02 19.61
C GLY A 42 -6.83 34.31 20.97
N ILE A 43 -8.15 34.08 21.12
CA ILE A 43 -8.88 34.23 22.38
C ILE A 43 -8.99 32.85 23.04
N TYR A 44 -8.10 32.57 23.98
CA TYR A 44 -8.04 31.29 24.68
C TYR A 44 -9.02 31.25 25.85
N ARG A 45 -10.16 30.58 25.64
CA ARG A 45 -11.13 30.29 26.71
C ARG A 45 -10.94 28.87 27.27
N PRO A 46 -11.34 28.63 28.53
CA PRO A 46 -11.52 27.28 29.03
C PRO A 46 -12.41 26.47 28.07
N PHE A 47 -12.11 25.18 27.94
CA PHE A 47 -12.89 24.30 27.07
C PHE A 47 -14.35 24.22 27.53
N LEU A 48 -15.27 24.40 26.58
CA LEU A 48 -16.69 24.28 26.83
C LEU A 48 -17.06 22.80 26.88
N HIS A 49 -17.61 22.35 28.00
CA HIS A 49 -18.13 20.99 28.13
C HIS A 49 -19.58 20.94 27.66
N HIS A 50 -20.01 19.80 27.14
CA HIS A 50 -21.38 19.59 26.72
C HIS A 50 -22.35 19.71 27.91
N GLU A 51 -23.43 20.46 27.75
CA GLU A 51 -24.34 20.80 28.85
C GLU A 51 -25.19 19.61 29.31
N MET A 52 -25.52 18.70 28.40
CA MET A 52 -26.49 17.61 28.65
C MET A 52 -25.89 16.20 28.73
N PHE A 53 -24.68 15.99 28.22
CA PHE A 53 -24.11 14.65 28.06
C PHE A 53 -22.98 14.49 29.09
N THR A 54 -22.90 13.31 29.70
CA THR A 54 -21.76 12.99 30.55
C THR A 54 -20.50 12.81 29.70
N ASN A 55 -19.32 12.87 30.32
CA ASN A 55 -18.05 12.64 29.64
C ASN A 55 -18.00 11.28 28.92
N ASP A 56 -18.60 10.24 29.50
CA ASP A 56 -18.68 8.92 28.89
C ASP A 56 -19.63 8.90 27.67
N ASP A 57 -20.77 9.60 27.75
CA ASP A 57 -21.71 9.74 26.63
C ASP A 57 -21.07 10.48 25.46
N VAL A 58 -20.39 11.60 25.76
CA VAL A 58 -19.62 12.37 24.77
C VAL A 58 -18.58 11.48 24.12
N ARG A 59 -17.79 10.77 24.91
CA ARG A 59 -16.75 9.88 24.40
C ARG A 59 -17.33 8.83 23.48
N ALA A 60 -18.42 8.16 23.87
CA ALA A 60 -19.08 7.16 23.05
C ALA A 60 -19.52 7.74 21.69
N LYS A 61 -20.18 8.90 21.71
CA LYS A 61 -20.65 9.60 20.51
C LYS A 61 -19.51 10.05 19.59
N VAL A 62 -18.45 10.62 20.15
CA VAL A 62 -17.27 11.07 19.39
C VAL A 62 -16.53 9.87 18.77
N GLN A 63 -16.42 8.74 19.48
CA GLN A 63 -15.84 7.52 18.92
C GLN A 63 -16.65 6.97 17.73
N GLN A 64 -17.97 7.15 17.74
CA GLN A 64 -18.87 6.76 16.65
C GLN A 64 -19.02 7.84 15.56
N ILE A 65 -18.38 9.01 15.73
CA ILE A 65 -18.52 10.18 14.83
C ILE A 65 -19.97 10.66 14.74
N GLU A 66 -20.72 10.56 15.84
CA GLU A 66 -22.07 11.11 15.93
C GLU A 66 -22.04 12.63 16.16
N SER A 67 -23.09 13.34 15.77
CA SER A 67 -23.24 14.76 16.10
C SER A 67 -23.56 14.95 17.58
N LEU A 68 -22.84 15.87 18.24
CA LEU A 68 -23.18 16.38 19.58
C LEU A 68 -24.15 17.58 19.52
N GLY A 69 -24.70 17.88 18.33
CA GLY A 69 -25.58 19.02 18.08
C GLY A 69 -24.97 20.03 17.11
N ASP A 70 -25.80 20.93 16.58
CA ASP A 70 -25.42 21.82 15.47
C ASP A 70 -24.35 22.86 15.82
N THR A 71 -24.21 23.16 17.11
CA THR A 71 -23.19 24.08 17.65
C THR A 71 -21.81 23.44 17.82
N TRP A 72 -21.72 22.12 17.65
CA TRP A 72 -20.49 21.35 17.76
C TRP A 72 -19.99 20.95 16.38
N ILE A 73 -18.69 21.08 16.17
CA ILE A 73 -18.04 20.80 14.88
C ILE A 73 -16.87 19.84 15.07
N TYR A 74 -16.58 19.09 14.01
CA TYR A 74 -15.39 18.27 13.95
C TYR A 74 -14.23 19.04 13.34
N VAL A 75 -13.11 19.06 14.06
CA VAL A 75 -11.85 19.66 13.65
C VAL A 75 -10.81 18.55 13.58
N LEU A 76 -10.22 18.36 12.42
CA LEU A 76 -9.09 17.47 12.23
C LEU A 76 -7.82 18.18 12.70
N ILE A 77 -7.09 17.52 13.59
CA ILE A 77 -5.86 18.00 14.21
C ILE A 77 -4.73 17.09 13.75
N THR A 78 -3.79 17.63 12.96
CA THR A 78 -2.57 16.92 12.56
C THR A 78 -1.38 17.45 13.36
N VAL A 79 -0.69 16.55 14.06
CA VAL A 79 0.50 16.86 14.86
C VAL A 79 1.76 16.64 14.03
N ILE A 80 2.58 17.68 13.91
CA ILE A 80 3.88 17.62 13.24
C ILE A 80 4.95 17.89 14.29
N GLN A 81 5.89 16.97 14.42
CA GLN A 81 6.93 17.05 15.43
C GLN A 81 8.13 17.84 14.92
N LYS A 82 8.62 18.76 15.74
CA LYS A 82 9.86 19.47 15.49
C LYS A 82 11.04 18.55 15.77
N VAL A 83 12.03 18.61 14.91
CA VAL A 83 13.26 17.83 15.01
C VAL A 83 14.42 18.80 14.94
N ASP A 84 15.35 18.70 15.88
CA ASP A 84 16.56 19.54 15.92
C ASP A 84 17.56 19.07 14.86
N LYS A 85 17.22 19.29 13.59
CA LYS A 85 18.02 18.94 12.41
C LYS A 85 18.08 20.11 11.42
N SER A 86 19.18 20.15 10.68
CA SER A 86 19.35 21.07 9.56
C SER A 86 19.06 20.31 8.26
N VAL A 87 18.13 20.83 7.47
CA VAL A 87 17.61 20.17 6.27
C VAL A 87 17.92 21.00 5.03
N ILE A 88 17.82 20.38 3.86
CA ILE A 88 18.02 21.06 2.58
C ILE A 88 16.86 22.03 2.37
N PRO A 89 17.12 23.31 2.03
CA PRO A 89 16.06 24.27 1.77
C PRO A 89 15.21 23.86 0.57
N LEU A 90 13.91 24.14 0.65
CA LEU A 90 12.97 23.88 -0.45
C LEU A 90 13.42 24.60 -1.72
N ALA A 91 13.13 23.97 -2.86
CA ALA A 91 13.30 24.64 -4.14
C ALA A 91 12.54 25.98 -4.15
N ARG A 92 13.13 26.98 -4.82
CA ARG A 92 12.42 28.23 -5.10
C ARG A 92 11.13 27.88 -5.83
N ARG A 93 10.04 28.57 -5.48
CA ARG A 93 8.78 28.46 -6.21
C ARG A 93 9.09 28.61 -7.68
N HIS A 94 8.57 27.71 -8.51
CA HIS A 94 8.64 27.92 -9.94
C HIS A 94 7.99 29.28 -10.19
N GLU A 95 8.71 30.21 -10.83
CA GLU A 95 8.05 31.38 -11.41
C GLU A 95 6.87 30.83 -12.20
N THR A 96 5.68 31.38 -11.97
CA THR A 96 4.45 30.94 -12.61
C THR A 96 4.65 31.06 -14.12
N VAL A 97 5.18 30.01 -14.74
CA VAL A 97 5.08 29.82 -16.17
C VAL A 97 3.57 29.75 -16.34
N ASN A 98 3.01 30.78 -16.96
CA ASN A 98 1.60 30.83 -17.33
C ASN A 98 1.35 29.71 -18.35
N PHE A 99 1.34 28.47 -17.89
CA PHE A 99 0.62 27.41 -18.56
C PHE A 99 -0.83 27.84 -18.54
N ASP A 100 -1.51 27.74 -19.68
CA ASP A 100 -2.94 28.00 -19.76
C ASP A 100 -3.63 27.28 -18.60
N LYS A 101 -4.26 28.04 -17.70
CA LYS A 101 -4.93 27.53 -16.48
C LYS A 101 -6.02 26.48 -16.78
N ASN A 102 -6.36 26.32 -18.06
CA ASN A 102 -7.37 25.39 -18.56
C ASN A 102 -6.72 24.27 -19.38
N LEU A 103 -5.84 23.49 -18.74
CA LEU A 103 -5.32 22.26 -19.36
C LEU A 103 -6.47 21.26 -19.53
N SER A 104 -6.51 20.57 -20.67
CA SER A 104 -7.37 19.39 -20.82
C SER A 104 -6.89 18.27 -19.90
N TYR A 105 -7.77 17.29 -19.62
CA TYR A 105 -7.42 16.13 -18.78
C TYR A 105 -6.12 15.43 -19.24
N SER A 106 -5.92 15.25 -20.55
CA SER A 106 -4.73 14.60 -21.10
C SER A 106 -3.48 15.46 -20.93
N GLN A 107 -3.59 16.78 -21.13
CA GLN A 107 -2.47 17.72 -20.93
C GLN A 107 -2.06 17.78 -19.45
N GLN A 108 -3.03 17.79 -18.55
CA GLN A 108 -2.77 17.79 -17.11
C GLN A 108 -2.13 16.48 -16.65
N LEU A 109 -2.64 15.35 -17.11
CA LEU A 109 -2.03 14.05 -16.85
C LEU A 109 -0.58 14.02 -17.37
N GLN A 110 -0.33 14.56 -18.56
CA GLN A 110 1.01 14.65 -19.13
C GLN A 110 1.92 15.55 -18.26
N TYR A 111 1.43 16.72 -17.82
CA TYR A 111 2.18 17.62 -16.94
C TYR A 111 2.60 16.92 -15.65
N VAL A 112 1.63 16.35 -14.93
CA VAL A 112 1.89 15.63 -13.66
C VAL A 112 2.85 14.46 -13.89
N THR A 113 2.66 13.68 -14.96
CA THR A 113 3.52 12.53 -15.29
C THR A 113 4.96 12.96 -15.57
N VAL A 114 5.16 14.01 -16.39
CA VAL A 114 6.50 14.50 -16.74
C VAL A 114 7.20 15.08 -15.52
N THR A 115 6.50 15.85 -14.70
CA THR A 115 7.04 16.44 -13.47
C THR A 115 7.40 15.37 -12.44
N ASN A 116 6.52 14.40 -12.19
CA ASN A 116 6.82 13.26 -11.31
C ASN A 116 8.02 12.46 -11.82
N ARG A 117 8.06 12.15 -13.12
CA ARG A 117 9.21 11.46 -13.72
C ARG A 117 10.50 12.26 -13.50
N LYS A 118 10.49 13.56 -13.73
CA LYS A 118 11.66 14.43 -13.51
C LYS A 118 12.10 14.42 -12.05
N ASN A 119 11.17 14.46 -11.09
CA ASN A 119 11.46 14.44 -9.67
C ASN A 119 12.04 13.08 -9.24
N LEU A 120 11.40 11.98 -9.63
CA LEU A 120 11.89 10.62 -9.39
C LEU A 120 13.28 10.39 -10.00
N TRP A 121 13.53 10.88 -11.21
CA TRP A 121 14.85 10.81 -11.82
C TRP A 121 15.90 11.65 -11.09
N LYS A 122 15.54 12.84 -10.59
CA LYS A 122 16.45 13.64 -9.76
C LYS A 122 16.78 12.94 -8.44
N GLU A 123 15.78 12.34 -7.79
CA GLU A 123 15.97 11.57 -6.56
C GLU A 123 16.83 10.33 -6.81
N ALA A 124 16.52 9.56 -7.86
CA ALA A 124 17.32 8.41 -8.26
C ALA A 124 18.75 8.81 -8.62
N TYR A 125 18.93 9.91 -9.36
CA TYR A 125 20.26 10.43 -9.67
C TYR A 125 21.02 10.81 -8.40
N LYS A 126 20.40 11.54 -7.47
CA LYS A 126 21.02 11.83 -6.15
C LYS A 126 21.37 10.56 -5.38
N LYS A 127 20.52 9.54 -5.42
CA LYS A 127 20.68 8.27 -4.70
C LYS A 127 21.76 7.37 -5.29
N TYR A 128 21.89 7.34 -6.62
CA TYR A 128 22.72 6.35 -7.33
C TYR A 128 23.94 6.94 -8.05
N ASP A 129 24.02 8.25 -8.31
CA ASP A 129 25.20 8.85 -8.96
C ASP A 129 26.43 8.92 -8.05
N GLY A 130 26.23 8.75 -6.73
CA GLY A 130 27.31 8.49 -5.78
C GLY A 130 28.12 7.21 -6.06
N PHE A 131 27.62 6.32 -6.94
CA PHE A 131 28.31 5.08 -7.32
C PHE A 131 29.26 5.21 -8.51
N PHE A 132 29.02 6.13 -9.46
CA PHE A 132 29.77 6.16 -10.73
C PHE A 132 30.80 7.30 -10.84
N CYS A 133 30.64 8.40 -10.10
CA CYS A 133 31.55 9.56 -10.16
C CYS A 133 32.12 9.93 -8.78
N ARG A 134 32.92 9.05 -8.17
CA ARG A 134 33.84 9.42 -7.09
C ARG A 134 35.19 9.90 -7.66
N GLU A 135 35.17 10.90 -8.53
CA GLU A 135 36.30 11.80 -8.71
C GLU A 135 35.93 13.18 -8.17
N LYS A 136 36.84 13.72 -7.36
CA LYS A 136 36.67 14.87 -6.46
C LYS A 136 36.18 16.16 -7.15
N SER A 137 35.58 17.00 -6.31
CA SER A 137 35.28 18.44 -6.46
C SER A 137 33.89 18.73 -7.03
N MET A 138 33.02 19.52 -6.39
CA MET A 138 33.19 20.67 -5.51
C MET A 138 32.20 20.60 -4.34
N THR A 139 32.59 21.10 -3.18
CA THR A 139 31.68 21.45 -2.09
C THR A 139 30.64 22.45 -2.61
N SER A 140 29.47 21.97 -3.02
CA SER A 140 28.30 22.83 -3.10
C SER A 140 28.00 23.29 -1.68
N ASN A 141 28.30 24.55 -1.37
CA ASN A 141 27.93 25.20 -0.11
C ASN A 141 26.39 25.31 -0.05
N ILE A 142 25.70 24.19 0.18
CA ILE A 142 24.26 24.20 0.43
C ILE A 142 24.10 24.73 1.85
N CYS A 143 23.61 25.96 1.97
CA CYS A 143 23.25 26.54 3.26
C CYS A 143 22.02 25.80 3.79
N LEU A 144 22.23 24.87 4.73
CA LEU A 144 21.15 24.16 5.38
C LEU A 144 20.27 25.11 6.17
N SER A 145 18.98 24.77 6.27
CA SER A 145 18.00 25.55 7.02
C SER A 145 17.49 24.74 8.21
N PRO A 146 17.14 25.37 9.34
CA PRO A 146 16.50 24.66 10.45
C PRO A 146 15.19 24.01 10.00
N HIS A 147 14.96 22.77 10.43
CA HIS A 147 13.76 21.98 10.13
C HIS A 147 12.45 22.76 10.36
N ASP A 148 12.34 23.50 11.46
CA ASP A 148 11.16 24.31 11.78
C ASP A 148 10.86 25.39 10.74
N THR A 149 11.89 26.03 10.19
CA THR A 149 11.73 27.07 9.15
C THR A 149 11.20 26.47 7.86
N ILE A 150 11.67 25.26 7.52
CA ILE A 150 11.21 24.53 6.34
C ILE A 150 9.77 24.04 6.51
N ILE A 151 9.40 23.51 7.68
CA ILE A 151 8.00 23.16 7.96
C ILE A 151 7.09 24.39 7.82
N ARG A 152 7.48 25.55 8.36
CA ARG A 152 6.69 26.77 8.21
C ARG A 152 6.52 27.16 6.74
N ASP A 153 7.58 27.08 5.93
CA ASP A 153 7.49 27.34 4.49
C ASP A 153 6.57 26.34 3.78
N ILE A 154 6.70 25.03 4.06
CA ILE A 154 5.83 23.98 3.49
C ILE A 154 4.36 24.24 3.85
N LEU A 155 4.06 24.50 5.12
CA LEU A 155 2.70 24.78 5.60
C LEU A 155 2.14 26.04 4.94
N SER A 156 2.95 27.09 4.80
CA SER A 156 2.54 28.33 4.13
C SER A 156 2.23 28.11 2.64
N ARG A 157 3.00 27.25 1.96
CA ARG A 157 2.81 26.93 0.54
C ARG A 157 1.59 26.04 0.28
N PHE A 158 1.29 25.08 1.17
CA PHE A 158 0.12 24.22 1.02
C PHE A 158 -1.20 24.92 1.35
N TYR A 159 -1.23 25.64 2.47
CA TYR A 159 -2.49 26.08 3.07
C TYR A 159 -2.68 27.58 3.07
N ASN A 160 -1.61 28.35 2.89
CA ASN A 160 -1.61 29.81 3.01
C ASN A 160 -2.31 30.30 4.28
N CYS A 161 -2.19 29.59 5.40
CA CYS A 161 -2.92 29.86 6.64
C CYS A 161 -2.02 30.53 7.69
N PRO A 162 -2.60 31.24 8.68
CA PRO A 162 -1.83 31.87 9.74
C PRO A 162 -1.14 30.82 10.63
N ILE A 163 0.11 31.10 10.99
CA ILE A 163 0.89 30.33 11.97
C ILE A 163 0.97 31.16 13.26
N VAL A 164 0.35 30.69 14.34
CA VAL A 164 0.32 31.38 15.63
C VAL A 164 1.19 30.65 16.62
N HIS A 165 2.13 31.38 17.22
CA HIS A 165 2.99 30.83 18.27
C HIS A 165 2.39 31.05 19.65
N SER A 166 2.50 30.04 20.52
CA SER A 166 1.96 30.06 21.89
C SER A 166 2.40 31.26 22.76
N GLN A 167 3.48 31.97 22.41
CA GLN A 167 3.99 33.11 23.17
C GLN A 167 3.51 34.48 22.62
N GLU A 168 2.90 34.53 21.43
CA GLU A 168 2.47 35.78 20.77
C GLU A 168 0.94 36.00 20.81
N CYS A 169 0.28 35.68 21.94
CA CYS A 169 -1.18 35.71 22.12
C CYS A 169 -1.86 37.11 22.09
N SER A 170 -1.32 38.11 21.37
CA SER A 170 -1.87 39.48 21.40
C SER A 170 -1.92 40.20 20.06
N ARG A 171 -1.52 39.57 18.95
CA ARG A 171 -1.64 40.18 17.62
C ARG A 171 -2.96 39.77 16.97
N LYS A 172 -3.78 40.74 16.57
CA LYS A 172 -4.95 40.49 15.70
C LYS A 172 -4.45 39.78 14.44
N ILE A 173 -4.89 38.55 14.24
CA ILE A 173 -4.58 37.77 13.04
C ILE A 173 -5.35 38.44 11.89
N SER A 174 -4.63 39.10 10.98
CA SER A 174 -5.21 39.57 9.73
C SER A 174 -5.46 38.34 8.87
N LEU A 175 -6.72 37.91 8.79
CA LEU A 175 -7.17 36.88 7.86
C LEU A 175 -7.00 37.44 6.45
N THR A 176 -5.87 37.16 5.82
CA THR A 176 -5.77 37.24 4.35
C THR A 176 -6.78 36.26 3.77
N GLU A 177 -7.37 36.59 2.62
CA GLU A 177 -8.22 35.64 1.90
C GLU A 177 -7.37 34.41 1.53
N ASN A 178 -7.47 33.36 2.34
CA ASN A 178 -6.68 32.14 2.19
C ASN A 178 -7.22 31.32 1.03
N GLU A 179 -6.84 31.67 -0.20
CA GLU A 179 -7.15 30.86 -1.38
C GLU A 179 -6.25 29.60 -1.42
N SER A 180 -6.55 28.64 -0.53
CA SER A 180 -6.03 27.28 -0.66
C SER A 180 -6.72 26.54 -1.82
N HIS A 181 -6.01 25.62 -2.47
CA HIS A 181 -6.58 24.85 -3.59
C HIS A 181 -7.82 24.07 -3.17
N SER A 182 -8.88 24.08 -3.98
CA SER A 182 -10.20 23.53 -3.66
C SER A 182 -10.22 22.02 -3.37
N ASN A 183 -9.24 21.28 -3.88
CA ASN A 183 -9.04 19.84 -3.63
C ASN A 183 -8.01 19.51 -2.54
N ILE A 184 -7.42 20.50 -1.88
CA ILE A 184 -6.62 20.31 -0.66
C ILE A 184 -7.52 20.68 0.53
N LEU A 185 -7.53 19.88 1.61
CA LEU A 185 -8.32 20.24 2.79
C LEU A 185 -7.76 21.56 3.37
N PRO A 186 -8.54 22.65 3.38
CA PRO A 186 -8.08 23.93 3.92
C PRO A 186 -7.67 23.78 5.38
N ALA A 187 -6.67 24.54 5.79
CA ALA A 187 -6.32 24.69 7.20
C ALA A 187 -6.75 26.06 7.70
N ASN A 188 -7.45 26.07 8.82
CA ASN A 188 -7.91 27.30 9.46
C ASN A 188 -6.74 28.00 10.16
N LEU A 189 -5.87 27.23 10.82
CA LEU A 189 -4.76 27.72 11.63
C LEU A 189 -3.68 26.65 11.79
N VAL A 190 -2.42 27.08 11.88
CA VAL A 190 -1.34 26.28 12.45
C VAL A 190 -1.00 26.86 13.81
N PHE A 191 -1.18 26.07 14.87
CA PHE A 191 -0.76 26.44 16.21
C PHE A 191 0.62 25.85 16.51
N GLU A 192 1.59 26.71 16.78
CA GLU A 192 2.99 26.35 16.99
C GLU A 192 3.36 26.40 18.48
N THR A 193 3.84 25.27 19.01
CA THR A 193 4.48 25.18 20.33
C THR A 193 5.99 25.04 20.19
N ASN A 194 6.70 24.95 21.32
CA ASN A 194 8.14 24.73 21.32
C ASN A 194 8.54 23.38 20.70
N LYS A 195 7.64 22.38 20.71
CA LYS A 195 7.94 21.01 20.27
C LYS A 195 7.14 20.54 19.05
N TYR A 196 5.98 21.14 18.78
CA TYR A 196 5.04 20.64 17.79
C TYR A 196 4.39 21.78 16.98
N PHE A 197 3.98 21.46 15.76
CA PHE A 197 2.98 22.22 15.02
C PHE A 197 1.67 21.43 15.03
N TYR A 198 0.57 22.12 15.32
CA TYR A 198 -0.79 21.59 15.27
C TYR A 198 -1.53 22.23 14.10
N LEU A 199 -1.77 21.45 13.05
CA LEU A 199 -2.58 21.88 11.91
C LEU A 199 -4.06 21.64 12.24
N LEU A 200 -4.87 22.70 12.26
CA LEU A 200 -6.29 22.65 12.58
C LEU A 200 -7.11 22.83 11.30
N GLN A 201 -7.93 21.83 10.97
CA GLN A 201 -8.72 21.79 9.74
C GLN A 201 -10.17 21.44 10.08
N GLU A 202 -11.07 22.40 9.99
CA GLU A 202 -12.50 22.17 10.11
C GLU A 202 -12.97 21.21 9.01
N THR A 203 -13.68 20.15 9.40
CA THR A 203 -14.20 19.19 8.44
C THR A 203 -15.64 18.81 8.74
N ASN A 204 -16.48 18.94 7.72
CA ASN A 204 -17.89 18.54 7.78
C ASN A 204 -18.09 17.08 7.38
N ASN A 205 -17.10 16.49 6.70
CA ASN A 205 -17.11 15.10 6.26
C ASN A 205 -15.90 14.37 6.84
N VAL A 206 -16.12 13.19 7.38
CA VAL A 206 -15.07 12.39 8.03
C VAL A 206 -14.79 11.09 7.26
N HIS A 207 -15.56 10.83 6.20
CA HIS A 207 -15.41 9.63 5.38
C HIS A 207 -14.26 9.77 4.39
N SER A 208 -13.35 8.80 4.47
CA SER A 208 -12.26 8.69 3.51
C SER A 208 -12.72 8.00 2.24
N PHE A 209 -11.93 8.16 1.17
CA PHE A 209 -12.16 7.44 -0.06
C PHE A 209 -12.00 5.92 0.13
N GLN A 210 -11.16 5.50 1.08
CA GLN A 210 -11.08 4.11 1.53
C GLN A 210 -12.43 3.61 2.07
N ASP A 211 -13.13 4.42 2.87
CA ASP A 211 -14.46 4.07 3.38
C ASP A 211 -15.48 3.96 2.25
N CYS A 212 -15.42 4.86 1.27
CA CYS A 212 -16.24 4.80 0.06
C CYS A 212 -16.04 3.47 -0.70
N VAL A 213 -14.80 3.06 -0.92
CA VAL A 213 -14.49 1.78 -1.60
C VAL A 213 -14.94 0.57 -0.77
N ASN A 214 -14.73 0.60 0.55
CA ASN A 214 -15.03 -0.52 1.43
C ASN A 214 -16.54 -0.72 1.67
N TYR A 215 -17.27 0.37 1.89
CA TYR A 215 -18.65 0.33 2.37
C TYR A 215 -19.68 0.82 1.36
N SER A 216 -19.27 1.53 0.30
CA SER A 216 -20.18 2.08 -0.72
C SER A 216 -19.63 2.03 -2.16
N PRO A 217 -19.12 0.88 -2.63
CA PRO A 217 -18.46 0.77 -3.94
C PRO A 217 -19.38 1.08 -5.13
N THR A 218 -20.70 0.98 -4.95
CA THR A 218 -21.72 1.33 -5.97
C THR A 218 -21.62 2.79 -6.41
N LEU A 219 -21.13 3.68 -5.54
CA LEU A 219 -20.93 5.09 -5.86
C LEU A 219 -19.95 5.26 -7.03
N LEU A 220 -18.95 4.39 -7.15
CA LEU A 220 -17.96 4.44 -8.24
C LEU A 220 -18.31 3.52 -9.41
N LYS A 221 -18.89 2.34 -9.15
CA LYS A 221 -19.16 1.31 -10.17
C LYS A 221 -20.25 1.70 -11.18
N SER A 222 -21.15 2.60 -10.80
CA SER A 222 -22.31 2.96 -11.62
C SER A 222 -21.98 3.77 -12.87
N SER A 223 -20.80 4.40 -12.97
CA SER A 223 -20.39 5.15 -14.16
C SER A 223 -18.88 5.34 -14.22
N HIS A 224 -18.27 5.10 -15.39
CA HIS A 224 -16.86 5.38 -15.64
C HIS A 224 -16.48 6.86 -15.45
N ALA A 225 -17.45 7.78 -15.58
CA ALA A 225 -17.20 9.21 -15.39
C ALA A 225 -16.86 9.57 -13.93
N ARG A 226 -17.37 8.81 -12.95
CA ARG A 226 -17.20 9.12 -11.52
C ARG A 226 -15.75 8.88 -11.04
N PRO A 227 -15.11 7.72 -11.32
CA PRO A 227 -13.68 7.56 -11.07
C PRO A 227 -12.83 8.58 -11.82
N LEU A 228 -13.17 8.89 -13.09
CA LEU A 228 -12.44 9.88 -13.88
C LEU A 228 -12.54 11.29 -13.28
N PHE A 229 -13.68 11.66 -12.72
CA PHE A 229 -13.86 12.94 -12.03
C PHE A 229 -13.03 13.03 -10.75
N VAL A 230 -12.90 11.93 -10.01
CA VAL A 230 -12.00 11.85 -8.84
C VAL A 230 -10.53 11.98 -9.28
N LEU A 231 -10.13 11.28 -10.35
CA LEU A 231 -8.78 11.37 -10.90
C LEU A 231 -8.46 12.79 -11.41
N TYR A 232 -9.40 13.44 -12.07
CA TYR A 232 -9.25 14.82 -12.51
C TYR A 232 -8.99 15.78 -11.34
N GLN A 233 -9.77 15.67 -10.26
CA GLN A 233 -9.55 16.48 -9.05
C GLN A 233 -8.18 16.18 -8.39
N LEU A 234 -7.75 14.92 -8.40
CA LEU A 234 -6.45 14.53 -7.86
C LEU A 234 -5.30 15.13 -8.70
N LEU A 235 -5.42 15.10 -10.02
CA LEU A 235 -4.47 15.70 -10.93
C LEU A 235 -4.38 17.22 -10.76
N ASN A 236 -5.51 17.91 -10.54
CA ASN A 236 -5.54 19.34 -10.20
C ASN A 236 -4.77 19.63 -8.91
N ALA A 237 -5.01 18.85 -7.86
CA ALA A 237 -4.27 19.01 -6.62
C ALA A 237 -2.76 18.77 -6.81
N MET A 238 -2.37 17.71 -7.52
CA MET A 238 -0.96 17.42 -7.80
C MET A 238 -0.28 18.52 -8.60
N GLN A 239 -0.95 19.03 -9.63
CA GLN A 239 -0.44 20.15 -10.42
C GLN A 239 -0.22 21.39 -9.52
N TYR A 240 -1.23 21.77 -8.73
CA TYR A 240 -1.10 22.90 -7.80
C TYR A 240 0.08 22.72 -6.85
N THR A 241 0.26 21.52 -6.27
CA THR A 241 1.37 21.27 -5.35
C THR A 241 2.73 21.40 -6.05
N HIS A 242 2.85 20.88 -7.28
CA HIS A 242 4.07 20.99 -8.07
C HIS A 242 4.41 22.44 -8.41
N ASP A 243 3.38 23.26 -8.70
CA ASP A 243 3.54 24.68 -8.98
C ASP A 243 4.04 25.44 -7.74
N GLN A 244 3.67 25.00 -6.53
CA GLN A 244 4.23 25.49 -5.26
C GLN A 244 5.65 24.96 -4.96
N GLY A 245 6.21 24.12 -5.83
CA GLY A 245 7.51 23.47 -5.63
C GLY A 245 7.47 22.40 -4.53
N LEU A 246 6.29 21.82 -4.29
CA LEU A 246 6.04 20.77 -3.31
C LEU A 246 5.55 19.50 -4.03
N VAL A 247 5.59 18.38 -3.32
CA VAL A 247 4.97 17.13 -3.73
C VAL A 247 3.79 16.82 -2.80
N LEU A 248 2.76 16.19 -3.35
CA LEU A 248 1.62 15.73 -2.55
C LEU A 248 2.03 14.64 -1.53
N GLY A 249 3.09 13.89 -1.86
CA GLY A 249 3.64 12.78 -1.10
C GLY A 249 2.96 11.45 -1.37
N ASP A 250 3.35 10.41 -0.64
CA ASP A 250 2.83 9.04 -0.73
C ASP A 250 1.43 8.92 -0.10
N ILE A 251 0.43 9.57 -0.70
CA ILE A 251 -0.94 9.56 -0.18
C ILE A 251 -1.61 8.20 -0.41
N THR A 252 -2.45 7.77 0.54
CA THR A 252 -3.29 6.57 0.39
C THR A 252 -4.77 6.95 0.26
N LEU A 253 -5.65 5.97 0.01
CA LEU A 253 -7.10 6.22 -0.05
C LEU A 253 -7.68 6.74 1.29
N SER A 254 -6.99 6.50 2.42
CA SER A 254 -7.37 7.06 3.72
C SER A 254 -7.00 8.54 3.88
N ASP A 255 -6.08 9.06 3.06
CA ASP A 255 -5.66 10.46 3.06
C ASP A 255 -6.55 11.36 2.19
N ILE A 256 -7.58 10.79 1.56
CA ILE A 256 -8.51 11.50 0.67
C ILE A 256 -9.89 11.50 1.34
N ILE A 257 -10.39 12.67 1.73
CA ILE A 257 -11.76 12.84 2.23
C ILE A 257 -12.68 13.04 1.03
N VAL A 258 -13.83 12.36 1.03
CA VAL A 258 -14.80 12.41 -0.06
C VAL A 258 -16.16 12.91 0.43
N SER A 259 -16.76 13.85 -0.30
CA SER A 259 -18.13 14.29 -0.05
C SER A 259 -19.16 13.41 -0.77
N PRO A 260 -20.45 13.48 -0.39
CA PRO A 260 -21.52 12.78 -1.12
C PRO A 260 -21.58 13.11 -2.61
N GLU A 261 -21.15 14.31 -3.01
CA GLU A 261 -21.07 14.78 -4.39
C GLU A 261 -19.80 14.33 -5.14
N LEU A 262 -18.99 13.44 -4.54
CA LEU A 262 -17.69 12.99 -5.03
C LEU A 262 -16.63 14.11 -5.12
N TRP A 263 -16.82 15.20 -4.40
CA TRP A 263 -15.77 16.20 -4.24
C TRP A 263 -14.70 15.66 -3.30
N ILE A 264 -13.43 15.69 -3.74
CA ILE A 264 -12.32 15.21 -2.91
C ILE A 264 -11.56 16.35 -2.26
N ARG A 265 -11.15 16.12 -1.01
CA ARG A 265 -10.21 16.96 -0.26
C ARG A 265 -9.07 16.09 0.25
N ILE A 266 -7.87 16.39 -0.22
CA ILE A 266 -6.68 15.59 0.05
C ILE A 266 -5.95 16.14 1.28
N LEU A 267 -5.36 15.23 2.05
CA LEU A 267 -4.45 15.49 3.16
C LEU A 267 -3.00 15.21 2.70
N PRO A 268 -2.24 16.22 2.23
CA PRO A 268 -0.87 16.03 1.78
C PRO A 268 0.03 15.44 2.87
N ARG A 269 1.06 14.69 2.47
CA ARG A 269 2.12 14.27 3.37
C ARG A 269 3.21 15.33 3.44
N ILE A 270 3.15 16.13 4.50
CA ILE A 270 4.06 17.27 4.73
C ILE A 270 5.52 16.79 4.88
N THR A 271 5.73 15.65 5.54
CA THR A 271 7.06 15.08 5.80
C THR A 271 7.83 14.72 4.54
N ASP A 272 7.14 14.32 3.48
CA ASP A 272 7.74 13.87 2.22
C ASP A 272 8.36 15.03 1.41
N ASN A 273 8.15 16.27 1.86
CA ASN A 273 8.74 17.48 1.29
C ASN A 273 10.02 17.92 2.03
N ILE A 274 10.44 17.18 3.06
CA ILE A 274 11.65 17.45 3.83
C ILE A 274 12.75 16.54 3.29
N SER A 275 13.89 17.12 2.91
CA SER A 275 15.07 16.37 2.48
C SER A 275 16.19 16.57 3.48
N ASP A 276 16.61 15.51 4.15
CA ASP A 276 17.71 15.55 5.11
C ASP A 276 19.06 15.65 4.36
N ALA A 277 20.01 16.40 4.92
CA ALA A 277 21.37 16.48 4.38
C ALA A 277 22.16 15.18 4.62
N ASP A 278 21.85 14.48 5.72
CA ASP A 278 22.52 13.26 6.16
C ASP A 278 21.98 11.98 5.47
N GLU A 279 20.85 12.06 4.76
CA GLU A 279 20.32 10.96 3.94
C GLU A 279 21.23 10.58 2.76
N PHE A 280 22.27 11.38 2.48
CA PHE A 280 23.32 11.03 1.53
C PHE A 280 24.33 10.00 2.06
N ASP A 281 24.42 9.80 3.37
CA ASP A 281 25.40 8.89 3.99
C ASP A 281 24.77 7.73 4.77
N ASN A 282 23.49 7.81 5.12
CA ASN A 282 22.82 6.79 5.96
C ASN A 282 21.39 6.43 5.50
N SER A 283 21.17 6.11 4.21
CA SER A 283 19.87 5.52 3.78
C SER A 283 19.70 4.04 4.19
N TYR A 284 20.46 3.58 5.18
CA TYR A 284 20.17 2.34 5.87
C TYR A 284 19.55 2.69 7.22
N ASP A 285 18.23 2.54 7.23
CA ASP A 285 17.40 2.10 8.36
C ASP A 285 16.45 3.12 8.99
N GLU A 286 15.24 2.60 9.22
CA GLU A 286 14.14 3.12 10.03
C GLU A 286 13.26 4.28 9.52
N THR A 287 12.39 3.98 8.54
CA THR A 287 10.98 4.38 8.66
C THR A 287 10.04 3.25 8.22
N VAL A 288 9.36 2.66 9.19
CA VAL A 288 8.27 1.69 9.02
C VAL A 288 7.16 2.28 8.15
N LYS A 289 7.17 1.98 6.85
CA LYS A 289 6.02 1.96 5.92
C LYS A 289 6.42 1.24 4.63
N SER A 290 5.70 0.15 4.32
CA SER A 290 5.82 -0.71 3.11
C SER A 290 6.87 -1.83 3.14
N SER A 291 6.98 -2.56 4.26
CA SER A 291 7.96 -3.65 4.45
C SER A 291 7.93 -4.76 3.39
N ASN A 292 6.84 -4.95 2.65
CA ASN A 292 6.76 -6.05 1.67
C ASN A 292 7.25 -5.65 0.28
N ALA A 293 7.06 -4.39 -0.14
CA ALA A 293 7.44 -3.96 -1.49
C ALA A 293 8.93 -3.64 -1.59
N GLU A 294 9.49 -2.97 -0.59
CA GLU A 294 10.92 -2.68 -0.52
C GLU A 294 11.74 -3.95 -0.25
N HIS A 295 11.25 -4.83 0.64
CA HIS A 295 11.87 -6.14 0.85
C HIS A 295 11.74 -7.03 -0.39
N LEU A 296 10.64 -6.97 -1.14
CA LEU A 296 10.56 -7.66 -2.44
C LEU A 296 11.60 -7.14 -3.44
N ALA A 297 11.82 -5.83 -3.50
CA ALA A 297 12.82 -5.25 -4.39
C ALA A 297 14.24 -5.73 -4.03
N GLU A 298 14.58 -5.73 -2.74
CA GLU A 298 15.86 -6.25 -2.24
C GLU A 298 16.03 -7.75 -2.54
N ILE A 299 15.02 -8.57 -2.21
CA ILE A 299 15.05 -10.02 -2.45
C ILE A 299 15.12 -10.34 -3.94
N CYS A 300 14.43 -9.58 -4.79
CA CYS A 300 14.52 -9.67 -6.24
C CYS A 300 15.93 -9.34 -6.73
N GLU A 301 16.56 -8.29 -6.20
CA GLU A 301 17.95 -7.93 -6.53
C GLU A 301 18.94 -9.03 -6.12
N GLN A 302 18.77 -9.62 -4.93
CA GLN A 302 19.58 -10.76 -4.50
C GLN A 302 19.42 -11.97 -5.43
N TRP A 303 18.20 -12.27 -5.87
CA TRP A 303 17.92 -13.33 -6.85
C TRP A 303 18.54 -13.05 -8.21
N VAL A 304 18.38 -11.83 -8.76
CA VAL A 304 18.97 -11.43 -10.05
C VAL A 304 20.49 -11.50 -10.03
N ARG A 305 21.12 -11.16 -8.89
CA ARG A 305 22.58 -11.28 -8.69
C ARG A 305 23.06 -12.73 -8.48
N GLY A 306 22.16 -13.70 -8.35
CA GLY A 306 22.49 -15.10 -8.07
C GLY A 306 22.85 -15.38 -6.61
N ASN A 307 22.62 -14.42 -5.70
CA ASN A 307 22.83 -14.60 -4.26
C ASN A 307 21.70 -15.40 -3.59
N MET A 308 20.55 -15.51 -4.28
CA MET A 308 19.40 -16.32 -3.87
C MET A 308 19.04 -17.33 -4.95
N SER A 309 18.67 -18.55 -4.56
CA SER A 309 18.26 -19.60 -5.51
C SER A 309 16.85 -19.34 -6.07
N ASN A 310 16.55 -19.91 -7.24
CA ASN A 310 15.19 -19.88 -7.80
C ASN A 310 14.15 -20.45 -6.82
N PHE A 311 14.51 -21.51 -6.09
CA PHE A 311 13.62 -22.16 -5.14
C PHE A 311 13.26 -21.23 -3.97
N ASP A 312 14.27 -20.57 -3.39
CA ASP A 312 14.08 -19.66 -2.26
C ASP A 312 13.28 -18.43 -2.69
N TYR A 313 13.57 -17.89 -3.88
CA TYR A 313 12.86 -16.75 -4.42
C TYR A 313 11.38 -17.07 -4.68
N ILE A 314 11.07 -18.19 -5.33
CA ILE A 314 9.67 -18.61 -5.58
C ILE A 314 8.95 -18.90 -4.26
N THR A 315 9.63 -19.49 -3.27
CA THR A 315 9.07 -19.70 -1.92
C THR A 315 8.72 -18.36 -1.26
N PHE A 316 9.60 -17.37 -1.37
CA PHE A 316 9.37 -16.04 -0.85
C PHE A 316 8.19 -15.35 -1.54
N LEU A 317 8.09 -15.43 -2.88
CA LEU A 317 6.94 -14.90 -3.63
C LEU A 317 5.61 -15.55 -3.20
N ASN A 318 5.60 -16.87 -2.99
CA ASN A 318 4.42 -17.58 -2.49
C ASN A 318 3.98 -17.07 -1.10
N LYS A 319 4.93 -16.84 -0.19
CA LYS A 319 4.65 -16.28 1.14
C LYS A 319 4.06 -14.87 1.04
N LEU A 320 4.62 -14.01 0.18
CA LEU A 320 4.09 -12.66 -0.06
C LEU A 320 2.69 -12.68 -0.67
N ALA A 321 2.40 -13.66 -1.52
CA ALA A 321 1.06 -13.89 -2.09
C ALA A 321 0.06 -14.48 -1.07
N GLY A 322 0.44 -14.63 0.20
CA GLY A 322 -0.42 -15.14 1.28
C GLY A 322 -0.61 -16.66 1.28
N ARG A 323 0.13 -17.40 0.44
CA ARG A 323 0.09 -18.88 0.41
C ARG A 323 0.81 -19.45 1.62
N LYS A 324 0.37 -20.62 2.08
CA LYS A 324 0.89 -21.28 3.28
C LYS A 324 1.41 -22.67 2.94
N TYR A 325 2.66 -22.93 3.33
CA TYR A 325 3.25 -24.24 3.14
C TYR A 325 2.46 -25.29 3.93
N GLY A 326 2.11 -26.39 3.28
CA GLY A 326 1.34 -27.51 3.84
C GLY A 326 -0.20 -27.36 3.81
N ASP A 327 -0.76 -26.18 3.51
CA ASP A 327 -2.22 -25.95 3.48
C ASP A 327 -2.81 -26.26 2.09
N PRO A 328 -3.63 -27.32 1.90
CA PRO A 328 -4.16 -27.70 0.59
C PRO A 328 -4.98 -26.60 -0.11
N LYS A 329 -5.63 -25.71 0.65
CA LYS A 329 -6.50 -24.66 0.11
C LYS A 329 -5.73 -23.48 -0.47
N CYS A 330 -4.51 -23.26 0.04
CA CYS A 330 -3.68 -22.12 -0.33
C CYS A 330 -2.20 -22.50 -0.34
N HIS A 331 -1.88 -23.68 -0.86
CA HIS A 331 -0.53 -24.23 -0.81
C HIS A 331 0.44 -23.40 -1.66
N HIS A 332 1.74 -23.55 -1.42
CA HIS A 332 2.74 -22.96 -2.31
C HIS A 332 2.68 -23.59 -3.70
N VAL A 333 2.75 -22.76 -4.74
CA VAL A 333 2.74 -23.20 -6.14
C VAL A 333 4.10 -22.99 -6.75
N PHE A 334 4.58 -24.03 -7.41
CA PHE A 334 5.84 -24.06 -8.14
C PHE A 334 5.59 -24.41 -9.59
N PRO A 335 6.43 -23.96 -10.55
CA PRO A 335 6.26 -24.35 -11.93
C PRO A 335 6.71 -25.80 -12.14
N TRP A 336 6.00 -26.54 -12.99
CA TRP A 336 6.62 -27.71 -13.63
C TRP A 336 7.75 -27.23 -14.54
N VAL A 337 8.98 -27.72 -14.36
CA VAL A 337 10.14 -27.25 -15.15
C VAL A 337 10.44 -28.14 -16.35
N THR A 338 10.01 -29.40 -16.34
CA THR A 338 10.28 -30.40 -17.38
C THR A 338 9.06 -31.30 -17.57
N ASP A 339 9.00 -31.98 -18.72
CA ASP A 339 8.04 -33.06 -18.99
C ASP A 339 8.63 -34.46 -18.71
N PHE A 340 9.87 -34.54 -18.22
CA PHE A 340 10.57 -35.78 -17.88
C PHE A 340 10.87 -36.74 -19.07
N SER A 341 10.57 -36.36 -20.32
CA SER A 341 10.84 -37.17 -21.51
C SER A 341 12.33 -37.37 -21.82
N SER A 342 13.21 -36.47 -21.37
CA SER A 342 14.66 -36.55 -21.60
C SER A 342 15.49 -36.03 -20.42
N ARG A 343 16.77 -36.44 -20.38
CA ARG A 343 17.77 -36.00 -19.40
C ARG A 343 18.34 -34.63 -19.83
N ALA A 344 18.76 -33.83 -18.85
CA ALA A 344 19.56 -32.61 -19.03
C ALA A 344 18.84 -31.42 -19.69
N GLY A 345 17.53 -31.27 -19.47
CA GLY A 345 16.84 -30.00 -19.74
C GLY A 345 16.60 -29.67 -21.22
N LEU A 346 16.79 -30.61 -22.14
CA LEU A 346 16.40 -30.42 -23.54
C LEU A 346 14.87 -30.23 -23.71
N ASN A 347 14.11 -30.57 -22.67
CA ASN A 347 12.67 -30.55 -22.57
C ASN A 347 12.17 -29.58 -21.48
N TYR A 348 12.83 -28.43 -21.32
CA TYR A 348 12.33 -27.39 -20.43
C TYR A 348 10.96 -26.90 -20.89
N ARG A 349 10.05 -26.74 -19.93
CA ARG A 349 8.72 -26.18 -20.18
C ARG A 349 8.85 -24.72 -20.60
N ASP A 350 8.05 -24.30 -21.56
CA ASP A 350 7.81 -22.88 -21.82
C ASP A 350 7.11 -22.24 -20.61
N LEU A 351 7.89 -21.52 -19.79
CA LEU A 351 7.41 -20.83 -18.59
C LEU A 351 6.64 -19.53 -18.90
N THR A 352 6.59 -19.09 -20.16
CA THR A 352 5.77 -17.93 -20.57
C THR A 352 4.29 -18.26 -20.67
N LYS A 353 3.94 -19.55 -20.60
CA LYS A 353 2.56 -20.08 -20.67
C LYS A 353 2.20 -20.81 -19.38
N SER A 354 0.93 -20.81 -18.99
CA SER A 354 0.46 -21.61 -17.84
C SER A 354 0.46 -23.10 -18.17
N LYS A 355 0.63 -23.97 -17.16
CA LYS A 355 0.47 -25.42 -17.34
C LYS A 355 -0.91 -25.78 -17.92
N TYR A 356 -1.97 -25.09 -17.49
CA TYR A 356 -3.33 -25.29 -17.99
C TYR A 356 -3.43 -25.04 -19.50
N ARG A 357 -2.86 -23.93 -20.00
CA ARG A 357 -2.83 -23.61 -21.43
C ARG A 357 -2.10 -24.69 -22.25
N LEU A 358 -0.95 -25.14 -21.75
CA LEU A 358 -0.17 -26.18 -22.42
C LEU A 358 -0.89 -27.54 -22.43
N ASN A 359 -1.69 -27.84 -21.41
CA ASN A 359 -2.39 -29.12 -21.28
C ASN A 359 -3.72 -29.14 -22.06
N LYS A 360 -4.50 -28.05 -22.00
CA LYS A 360 -5.85 -27.97 -22.57
C LYS A 360 -5.94 -27.30 -23.94
N GLY A 361 -4.98 -26.42 -24.25
CA GLY A 361 -4.94 -25.67 -25.50
C GLY A 361 -5.92 -24.49 -25.54
N ASP A 362 -5.63 -23.53 -26.43
CA ASP A 362 -6.30 -22.21 -26.48
C ASP A 362 -7.81 -22.31 -26.66
N ARG A 363 -8.28 -23.24 -27.49
CA ARG A 363 -9.72 -23.45 -27.71
C ARG A 363 -10.50 -23.70 -26.42
N GLN A 364 -9.94 -24.44 -25.47
CA GLN A 364 -10.61 -24.71 -24.19
C GLN A 364 -10.61 -23.49 -23.27
N LEU A 365 -9.56 -22.66 -23.35
CA LEU A 365 -9.47 -21.42 -22.58
C LEU A 365 -10.51 -20.42 -23.07
N ASP A 366 -10.61 -20.25 -24.39
CA ASP A 366 -11.61 -19.37 -25.02
C ASP A 366 -13.02 -19.82 -24.61
N LEU A 367 -13.31 -21.13 -24.71
CA LEU A 367 -14.59 -21.69 -24.26
C LEU A 367 -14.88 -21.48 -22.78
N THR A 368 -13.87 -21.33 -21.92
CA THR A 368 -14.07 -21.09 -20.47
C THR A 368 -14.27 -19.60 -20.21
N TYR A 369 -13.64 -18.73 -20.99
CA TYR A 369 -13.84 -17.29 -20.96
C TYR A 369 -15.24 -16.89 -21.42
N ASP A 370 -15.66 -17.48 -22.54
CA ASP A 370 -16.88 -17.14 -23.27
C ASP A 370 -18.15 -17.71 -22.60
N ILE A 371 -18.03 -18.34 -21.42
CA ILE A 371 -19.18 -18.74 -20.61
C ILE A 371 -19.82 -17.48 -20.00
N GLU A 372 -20.51 -16.71 -20.85
CA GLU A 372 -21.51 -15.74 -20.44
C GLU A 372 -22.79 -16.51 -20.11
N ASP A 373 -22.99 -16.85 -18.85
CA ASP A 373 -24.28 -17.40 -18.43
C ASP A 373 -25.30 -16.24 -18.40
N GLU A 374 -26.09 -16.09 -19.47
CA GLU A 374 -27.16 -15.08 -19.60
C GLU A 374 -28.17 -15.13 -18.43
N LYS A 375 -28.20 -16.22 -17.65
CA LYS A 375 -29.10 -16.40 -16.50
C LYS A 375 -28.42 -16.19 -15.15
N THR A 376 -27.09 -16.12 -15.09
CA THR A 376 -26.33 -16.08 -13.84
C THR A 376 -25.18 -15.09 -13.97
N SER A 377 -25.48 -13.79 -13.84
CA SER A 377 -24.55 -12.66 -13.87
C SER A 377 -23.49 -12.64 -12.74
N ALA A 378 -23.19 -13.78 -12.12
CA ALA A 378 -22.39 -13.93 -10.91
C ALA A 378 -20.96 -14.47 -11.15
N LEU A 379 -20.69 -15.09 -12.29
CA LEU A 379 -19.37 -15.68 -12.59
C LEU A 379 -18.55 -14.71 -13.46
N THR A 380 -17.39 -14.30 -12.94
CA THR A 380 -16.45 -13.47 -13.72
C THR A 380 -15.76 -14.33 -14.77
N PRO A 381 -15.72 -13.92 -16.05
CA PRO A 381 -15.00 -14.62 -17.11
C PRO A 381 -13.54 -14.90 -16.74
N HIS A 382 -13.06 -16.11 -16.99
CA HIS A 382 -11.71 -16.53 -16.65
C HIS A 382 -11.20 -17.65 -17.57
N HIS A 383 -9.89 -17.65 -17.90
CA HIS A 383 -9.27 -18.70 -18.72
C HIS A 383 -8.87 -19.94 -17.92
N VAL A 384 -8.51 -19.74 -16.66
CA VAL A 384 -7.96 -20.77 -15.78
C VAL A 384 -8.82 -20.79 -14.52
N PRO A 385 -9.59 -21.87 -14.27
CA PRO A 385 -10.48 -21.95 -13.12
C PRO A 385 -9.75 -21.98 -11.77
N ASP A 386 -8.65 -22.72 -11.71
CA ASP A 386 -7.80 -22.85 -10.53
C ASP A 386 -6.35 -23.11 -10.97
N ILE A 387 -5.39 -22.68 -10.15
CA ILE A 387 -3.95 -22.83 -10.37
C ILE A 387 -3.45 -24.15 -9.76
N LEU A 388 -4.01 -24.54 -8.61
CA LEU A 388 -3.72 -25.79 -7.90
C LEU A 388 -4.89 -26.15 -7.00
N SER A 389 -5.66 -27.15 -7.41
CA SER A 389 -6.81 -27.61 -6.61
C SER A 389 -6.40 -28.49 -5.43
N GLU A 390 -7.24 -28.55 -4.39
CA GLU A 390 -7.05 -29.46 -3.24
C GLU A 390 -6.93 -30.92 -3.69
N ILE A 391 -7.69 -31.32 -4.71
CA ILE A 391 -7.67 -32.66 -5.29
C ILE A 391 -6.28 -32.95 -5.85
N THR A 392 -5.76 -32.06 -6.71
CA THR A 392 -4.43 -32.22 -7.30
C THR A 392 -3.34 -32.27 -6.24
N TYR A 393 -3.40 -31.40 -5.24
CA TYR A 393 -2.44 -31.41 -4.12
C TYR A 393 -2.36 -32.78 -3.43
N TYR A 394 -3.51 -33.38 -3.12
CA TYR A 394 -3.55 -34.72 -2.51
C TYR A 394 -3.18 -35.85 -3.47
N VAL A 395 -3.41 -35.69 -4.78
CA VAL A 395 -2.92 -36.65 -5.80
C VAL A 395 -1.39 -36.62 -5.85
N TYR A 396 -0.77 -35.44 -5.84
CA TYR A 396 0.68 -35.27 -5.82
C TYR A 396 1.30 -35.89 -4.55
N ARG A 397 0.68 -35.69 -3.39
CA ARG A 397 1.15 -36.25 -2.10
C ARG A 397 0.57 -37.63 -1.77
N SER A 398 -0.04 -38.32 -2.72
CA SER A 398 -0.83 -39.54 -2.47
C SER A 398 -0.04 -40.68 -1.81
N ARG A 399 1.27 -40.75 -2.06
CA ARG A 399 2.16 -41.80 -1.52
C ARG A 399 2.40 -41.67 -0.03
N ILE A 400 2.32 -40.46 0.52
CA ILE A 400 2.61 -40.17 1.93
C ILE A 400 1.37 -39.68 2.69
N THR A 401 0.25 -39.50 2.01
CA THR A 401 -1.00 -39.05 2.62
C THR A 401 -1.81 -40.26 3.10
N PRO A 402 -2.32 -40.27 4.35
CA PRO A 402 -3.14 -41.36 4.86
C PRO A 402 -4.40 -41.62 4.02
N ARG A 403 -4.80 -42.90 3.92
CA ARG A 403 -5.95 -43.34 3.12
C ARG A 403 -7.24 -42.62 3.49
N SER A 404 -7.47 -42.37 4.78
CA SER A 404 -8.66 -41.65 5.26
C SER A 404 -8.78 -40.24 4.69
N VAL A 405 -7.65 -39.55 4.52
CA VAL A 405 -7.59 -38.19 3.95
C VAL A 405 -7.80 -38.24 2.44
N LEU A 406 -7.13 -39.16 1.74
CA LEU A 406 -7.34 -39.37 0.30
C LEU A 406 -8.81 -39.70 -0.02
N CYS A 407 -9.43 -40.54 0.82
CA CYS A 407 -10.83 -40.89 0.67
C CYS A 407 -11.80 -39.71 0.89
N ARG A 408 -11.39 -38.72 1.69
CA ARG A 408 -12.18 -37.53 1.98
C ARG A 408 -12.12 -36.49 0.86
N TYR A 409 -10.94 -36.28 0.29
CA TYR A 409 -10.70 -35.16 -0.63
C TYR A 409 -10.72 -35.55 -2.11
N ILE A 410 -10.32 -36.78 -2.45
CA ILE A 410 -10.26 -37.21 -3.85
C ILE A 410 -11.53 -37.96 -4.22
N ARG A 411 -11.88 -38.97 -3.42
CA ARG A 411 -13.06 -39.83 -3.66
C ARG A 411 -13.27 -40.81 -2.53
N THR A 412 -14.52 -41.16 -2.25
CA THR A 412 -14.90 -42.02 -1.13
C THR A 412 -14.19 -43.38 -1.11
N LYS A 413 -13.97 -44.02 -2.27
CA LYS A 413 -13.30 -45.32 -2.39
C LYS A 413 -11.88 -45.18 -2.91
N PHE A 414 -10.91 -45.68 -2.15
CA PHE A 414 -9.50 -45.75 -2.57
C PHE A 414 -9.29 -46.86 -3.61
N VAL A 415 -8.83 -46.52 -4.81
CA VAL A 415 -8.51 -47.44 -5.92
C VAL A 415 -7.13 -47.09 -6.51
N PRO A 416 -6.04 -47.71 -6.06
CA PRO A 416 -4.67 -47.34 -6.43
C PRO A 416 -4.42 -47.08 -7.92
N GLU A 417 -5.12 -47.81 -8.81
CA GLU A 417 -4.98 -47.77 -10.26
C GLU A 417 -5.35 -46.43 -10.91
N GLU A 418 -6.16 -45.60 -10.24
CA GLU A 418 -6.51 -44.26 -10.75
C GLU A 418 -5.46 -43.19 -10.45
N TYR A 419 -4.48 -43.48 -9.58
CA TYR A 419 -3.40 -42.55 -9.29
C TYR A 419 -2.30 -42.68 -10.36
N PRO A 420 -1.72 -41.56 -10.85
CA PRO A 420 -0.66 -41.61 -11.85
C PRO A 420 0.52 -42.45 -11.36
N SER A 421 0.96 -43.44 -12.15
CA SER A 421 1.98 -44.42 -11.75
C SER A 421 3.41 -43.88 -11.76
N SER A 422 3.69 -42.80 -12.49
CA SER A 422 5.00 -42.15 -12.57
C SER A 422 4.90 -40.63 -12.48
N ILE A 423 6.00 -39.97 -12.13
CA ILE A 423 6.07 -38.50 -12.07
C ILE A 423 5.85 -37.86 -13.45
N GLN A 424 6.34 -38.52 -14.51
CA GLN A 424 6.08 -38.12 -15.89
C GLN A 424 4.58 -38.16 -16.18
N ARG A 425 3.91 -39.28 -15.85
CA ARG A 425 2.47 -39.42 -16.08
C ARG A 425 1.66 -38.43 -15.24
N MET A 426 2.12 -38.13 -14.02
CA MET A 426 1.50 -37.13 -13.15
C MET A 426 1.59 -35.72 -13.74
N GLN A 427 2.75 -35.35 -14.28
CA GLN A 427 2.97 -34.07 -14.95
C GLN A 427 2.12 -33.95 -16.23
N GLU A 428 1.97 -35.02 -17.00
CA GLU A 428 1.12 -35.04 -18.21
C GLU A 428 -0.37 -34.96 -17.88
N TRP A 429 -0.79 -35.67 -16.83
CA TRP A 429 -2.20 -35.78 -16.44
C TRP A 429 -2.74 -34.47 -15.86
N SER A 430 -1.94 -33.77 -15.04
CA SER A 430 -2.39 -32.59 -14.33
C SER A 430 -2.32 -31.31 -15.19
N PRO A 431 -3.42 -30.54 -15.29
CA PRO A 431 -3.39 -29.20 -15.88
C PRO A 431 -2.90 -28.13 -14.88
N ASP A 432 -2.80 -28.48 -13.59
CA ASP A 432 -2.40 -27.57 -12.51
C ASP A 432 -0.88 -27.48 -12.40
N GLU A 433 -0.39 -26.41 -11.77
CA GLU A 433 1.03 -26.23 -11.51
C GLU A 433 1.57 -27.22 -10.45
N CYS A 434 2.88 -27.21 -10.24
CA CYS A 434 3.62 -28.13 -9.37
C CYS A 434 3.61 -27.67 -7.89
N ILE A 435 4.11 -28.53 -7.00
CA ILE A 435 4.29 -28.24 -5.56
C ILE A 435 5.78 -28.29 -5.18
N PRO A 436 6.22 -27.54 -4.15
CA PRO A 436 7.62 -27.48 -3.73
C PRO A 436 8.19 -28.84 -3.28
N GLU A 437 7.37 -29.74 -2.76
CA GLU A 437 7.81 -31.04 -2.23
C GLU A 437 8.53 -31.89 -3.27
N PHE A 438 8.20 -31.75 -4.57
CA PHE A 438 8.93 -32.46 -5.63
C PHE A 438 10.38 -32.00 -5.80
N PHE A 439 10.75 -30.85 -5.24
CA PHE A 439 12.11 -30.31 -5.27
C PHE A 439 12.87 -30.51 -3.95
N THR A 440 12.17 -30.76 -2.85
CA THR A 440 12.77 -30.76 -1.50
C THR A 440 12.61 -32.06 -0.73
N ASP A 441 11.57 -32.83 -1.00
CA ASP A 441 11.18 -33.98 -0.20
C ASP A 441 11.17 -35.28 -1.03
N PRO A 442 12.22 -36.11 -0.95
CA PRO A 442 12.25 -37.38 -1.67
C PRO A 442 11.23 -38.41 -1.15
N SER A 443 10.63 -38.18 0.03
CA SER A 443 9.64 -39.12 0.60
C SER A 443 8.35 -39.18 -0.22
N VAL A 444 8.01 -38.12 -0.96
CA VAL A 444 6.80 -38.09 -1.81
C VAL A 444 6.80 -39.16 -2.92
N PHE A 445 7.97 -39.71 -3.24
CA PHE A 445 8.11 -40.78 -4.22
C PHE A 445 7.94 -42.19 -3.63
N LYS A 446 8.03 -42.33 -2.30
CA LYS A 446 7.91 -43.63 -1.61
C LYS A 446 6.54 -43.79 -0.97
N SER A 447 5.87 -44.88 -1.29
CA SER A 447 4.52 -45.15 -0.82
C SER A 447 4.49 -45.74 0.58
N ILE A 448 3.66 -45.18 1.45
CA ILE A 448 3.30 -45.76 2.75
C ILE A 448 2.21 -46.83 2.62
N HIS A 449 1.57 -46.92 1.45
CA HIS A 449 0.45 -47.82 1.19
C HIS A 449 0.95 -49.09 0.50
N LYS A 450 0.55 -50.26 1.00
CA LYS A 450 0.90 -51.54 0.36
C LYS A 450 0.29 -51.72 -1.03
N GLU A 451 -0.89 -51.13 -1.25
CA GLU A 451 -1.67 -51.31 -2.49
C GLU A 451 -1.30 -50.29 -3.58
N LEU A 452 -0.69 -49.15 -3.23
CA LEU A 452 -0.25 -48.13 -4.18
C LEU A 452 1.28 -48.20 -4.29
N PRO A 453 1.86 -48.51 -5.46
CA PRO A 453 3.31 -48.57 -5.61
C PRO A 453 3.97 -47.19 -5.47
N ASP A 454 5.29 -47.23 -5.25
CA ASP A 454 6.16 -46.05 -5.32
C ASP A 454 5.94 -45.29 -6.64
N LEU A 455 6.07 -43.98 -6.59
CA LEU A 455 5.92 -43.13 -7.77
C LEU A 455 7.11 -43.38 -8.70
N GLY A 456 6.84 -43.94 -9.88
CA GLY A 456 7.86 -44.20 -10.88
C GLY A 456 8.62 -42.93 -11.27
N ILE A 457 9.95 -43.03 -11.33
CA ILE A 457 10.84 -41.96 -11.75
C ILE A 457 11.53 -42.33 -13.08
N PRO A 458 11.97 -41.33 -13.88
CA PRO A 458 12.71 -41.60 -15.11
C PRO A 458 13.98 -42.41 -14.85
N THR A 459 14.38 -43.23 -15.83
CA THR A 459 15.53 -44.15 -15.72
C THR A 459 16.87 -43.46 -15.47
N TRP A 460 16.97 -42.18 -15.83
CA TRP A 460 18.15 -41.34 -15.62
C TRP A 460 18.21 -40.70 -14.23
N CYS A 461 17.15 -40.81 -13.43
CA CYS A 461 17.14 -40.41 -12.03
C CYS A 461 17.72 -41.53 -11.16
N TYR A 462 18.99 -41.44 -10.78
CA TYR A 462 19.59 -42.36 -9.81
C TYR A 462 19.53 -41.75 -8.40
N VAL A 463 19.06 -42.52 -7.43
CA VAL A 463 19.17 -42.16 -6.01
C VAL A 463 20.64 -42.32 -5.62
N VAL A 464 21.37 -41.21 -5.46
CA VAL A 464 22.71 -41.28 -4.86
C VAL A 464 22.51 -41.56 -3.35
N PRO A 465 23.23 -42.47 -2.71
CA PRO A 465 22.93 -42.82 -1.31
C PRO A 465 23.36 -41.79 -0.26
N ASN A 466 23.96 -40.62 -0.58
CA ASN A 466 24.65 -39.84 0.46
C ASN A 466 24.92 -38.34 0.19
N ASN A 467 23.99 -37.56 -0.36
CA ASN A 467 24.08 -36.10 -0.23
C ASN A 467 22.70 -35.43 -0.25
N ASN A 468 22.45 -34.58 0.74
CA ASN A 468 21.19 -33.86 1.01
C ASN A 468 20.84 -32.76 -0.02
N ARG A 469 21.03 -33.00 -1.32
CA ARG A 469 20.50 -32.15 -2.39
C ARG A 469 20.19 -33.00 -3.61
N TYR A 470 18.90 -33.17 -3.91
CA TYR A 470 18.43 -33.80 -5.15
C TYR A 470 17.53 -32.82 -5.91
N LEU A 471 17.77 -32.74 -7.22
CA LEU A 471 17.14 -31.89 -8.23
C LEU A 471 17.61 -30.43 -8.24
N SER A 472 18.79 -30.21 -8.84
CA SER A 472 19.16 -28.97 -9.54
C SER A 472 18.98 -29.15 -11.04
#